data_AF-A0A3C1Y8B7-F1
#
_entry.id   AF-A0A3C1Y8B7-F1
#
_cell.length_a   1.000
_cell.length_b   1.000
_cell.length_c   1.000
_cell.angle_alpha   90.00
_cell.angle_beta   90.00
_cell.angle_gamma   90.00
#
_symmetry.space_group_name_H-M   'P 1'
#
loop_
_entity.id
_entity.type
_entity.pdbx_description
1 polymer ?
#
loop_
_entity_poly.entity_id
_entity_poly.type
_entity_poly.pdbx_seq_one_letter_code
_entity_poly.pdbx_strand_id
1 'polypeptide(L)'
;MNHLNRKIAAALWAAAIGGAGSAAAPPPDAIDLSAVQTANCYIVTPGSTSFFDATRKGNSPTATIDAGASARLIWQDTKNLISSLEYDSGVIVAVTASGAEGNAVVAVCDAAGNVLWSWHLWVTDFDPEATAYTTEANSAGTTWTFMDRNMGAMAASGSFPSHGMLYQWGRKDPFPAPADFTLVADDYSYIDGMDGEAELYDIDGNILPKIKDTAAPGGSVELSVANPMTFYYVSKTDTGETDEYGMPVIVDNPPSGDWADTSADDRWGGVSGHKSIYDPCPPGWKVPVNDADGNTPYAWMEYSGMTWDATYGGAIDHGQWFPGCGTRYYMSGANDLPRDGNPYSGMWIGTAGTASANLEEYPTLYGQYMMIVNGKRTYKPGKDRRSQGMSLRAVRDEECSSALHAVTAATAVNVRGSRLCFDGDAAIRIISASGATVCEAYANATFDFGFLAPGIYIAAVTGCDGTTASVKFIRR
;
A
#
# COMPACT_ATOMS: atom_id res chain seq x y z
N MET A 1 21.24 27.63 -3.47
CA MET A 1 20.75 28.43 -2.32
C MET A 1 21.38 27.87 -1.05
N ASN A 2 22.08 28.71 -0.27
CA ASN A 2 22.99 28.25 0.77
C ASN A 2 22.28 27.69 2.01
N HIS A 3 22.95 26.77 2.70
CA HIS A 3 22.55 26.03 3.90
C HIS A 3 21.95 26.89 5.04
N LEU A 4 22.25 28.19 5.04
CA LEU A 4 21.73 29.19 5.99
C LEU A 4 20.26 29.55 5.72
N ASN A 5 19.82 29.60 4.46
CA ASN A 5 18.44 29.92 4.10
C ASN A 5 17.46 28.78 4.47
N ARG A 6 17.93 27.52 4.46
CA ARG A 6 17.12 26.34 4.86
C ARG A 6 16.89 26.28 6.37
N LYS A 7 17.91 26.62 7.18
CA LYS A 7 17.76 26.74 8.64
C LYS A 7 16.88 27.92 9.02
N ILE A 8 16.95 29.02 8.27
CA ILE A 8 16.08 30.18 8.48
C ILE A 8 14.62 29.86 8.12
N ALA A 9 14.34 29.10 7.04
CA ALA A 9 12.98 28.68 6.70
C ALA A 9 12.37 27.72 7.74
N ALA A 10 13.12 26.71 8.18
CA ALA A 10 12.68 25.80 9.25
C ALA A 10 12.54 26.49 10.61
N ALA A 11 13.44 27.44 10.94
CA ALA A 11 13.35 28.22 12.18
C ALA A 11 12.25 29.29 12.14
N LEU A 12 11.93 29.84 10.96
CA LEU A 12 10.77 30.73 10.77
C LEU A 12 9.45 29.97 10.90
N TRP A 13 9.42 28.70 10.52
CA TRP A 13 8.27 27.82 10.77
C TRP A 13 8.14 27.50 12.26
N ALA A 14 9.24 27.12 12.92
CA ALA A 14 9.28 26.88 14.38
C ALA A 14 8.96 28.13 15.24
N ALA A 15 9.30 29.33 14.76
CA ALA A 15 9.02 30.59 15.46
C ALA A 15 7.59 31.12 15.24
N ALA A 16 6.90 30.69 14.18
CA ALA A 16 5.49 31.03 13.94
C ALA A 16 4.51 30.27 14.86
N ILE A 17 4.99 29.19 15.52
CA ILE A 17 4.24 28.32 16.45
C ILE A 17 3.94 29.04 17.79
N GLY A 18 4.60 30.17 18.07
CA GLY A 18 4.41 30.98 19.28
C GLY A 18 3.28 32.01 19.16
N GLY A 19 2.05 31.61 18.82
CA GLY A 19 0.93 32.55 18.74
C GLY A 19 -0.42 31.84 18.63
N ALA A 20 -1.32 32.13 19.58
CA ALA A 20 -2.63 31.51 19.69
C ALA A 20 -3.51 31.67 18.43
N GLY A 21 -4.11 30.57 17.98
CA GLY A 21 -5.42 30.57 17.33
C GLY A 21 -5.48 30.81 15.82
N SER A 22 -4.80 30.00 15.02
CA SER A 22 -5.26 29.64 13.66
C SER A 22 -4.49 28.43 13.17
N ALA A 23 -5.17 27.43 12.60
CA ALA A 23 -4.53 26.30 11.90
C ALA A 23 -3.48 26.82 10.92
N ALA A 24 -2.24 26.37 11.05
CA ALA A 24 -1.20 26.71 10.11
C ALA A 24 -1.48 25.95 8.80
N ALA A 25 -1.80 26.69 7.75
CA ALA A 25 -1.87 26.10 6.42
C ALA A 25 -0.52 25.46 6.08
N PRO A 26 -0.48 24.30 5.41
CA PRO A 26 0.75 23.70 4.92
C PRO A 26 1.56 24.72 4.10
N PRO A 27 2.90 24.58 4.03
CA PRO A 27 3.72 25.46 3.22
C PRO A 27 3.19 25.57 1.78
N PRO A 28 3.20 26.76 1.13
CA PRO A 28 2.57 26.96 -0.17
C PRO A 28 3.09 26.07 -1.31
N ASP A 29 4.31 25.55 -1.16
CA ASP A 29 5.00 24.64 -2.09
C ASP A 29 4.92 23.17 -1.67
N ALA A 30 4.19 22.86 -0.60
CA ALA A 30 4.01 21.50 -0.14
C ALA A 30 3.05 20.71 -1.04
N ILE A 31 3.38 19.44 -1.28
CA ILE A 31 2.59 18.54 -2.13
C ILE A 31 1.53 17.85 -1.28
N ASP A 32 0.25 18.00 -1.65
CA ASP A 32 -0.85 17.24 -1.04
C ASP A 32 -0.87 15.80 -1.60
N LEU A 33 -0.47 14.84 -0.77
CA LEU A 33 -0.44 13.42 -1.15
C LEU A 33 -1.83 12.79 -1.14
N SER A 34 -2.78 13.39 -0.42
CA SER A 34 -4.16 12.93 -0.29
C SER A 34 -5.14 13.57 -1.27
N ALA A 35 -4.66 14.47 -2.14
CA ALA A 35 -5.49 15.25 -3.06
C ALA A 35 -6.36 14.39 -3.99
N VAL A 36 -5.86 13.22 -4.40
CA VAL A 36 -6.58 12.28 -5.27
C VAL A 36 -7.42 11.32 -4.43
N GLN A 37 -6.81 10.72 -3.42
CA GLN A 37 -7.39 9.67 -2.59
C GLN A 37 -6.62 9.61 -1.28
N THR A 38 -7.31 9.36 -0.17
CA THR A 38 -6.65 8.96 1.07
C THR A 38 -6.17 7.52 0.97
N ALA A 39 -5.04 7.19 1.56
CA ALA A 39 -4.45 5.86 1.45
C ALA A 39 -3.66 5.51 2.71
N ASN A 40 -3.18 4.26 2.80
CA ASN A 40 -2.23 3.85 3.84
C ASN A 40 -0.77 3.97 3.40
N CYS A 41 -0.52 4.17 2.10
CA CYS A 41 0.80 4.43 1.55
C CYS A 41 0.75 5.69 0.69
N TYR A 42 1.82 6.46 0.68
CA TYR A 42 2.01 7.54 -0.28
C TYR A 42 3.41 7.43 -0.89
N ILE A 43 3.47 7.56 -2.21
CA ILE A 43 4.74 7.73 -2.92
C ILE A 43 5.13 9.20 -2.79
N VAL A 44 6.32 9.47 -2.28
CA VAL A 44 6.78 10.83 -1.93
C VAL A 44 8.05 11.15 -2.70
N THR A 45 8.05 12.28 -3.40
CA THR A 45 9.24 12.75 -4.11
C THR A 45 10.39 13.04 -3.13
N PRO A 46 11.61 12.53 -3.35
CA PRO A 46 12.79 12.84 -2.55
C PRO A 46 13.07 14.34 -2.46
N GLY A 47 13.39 14.82 -1.26
CA GLY A 47 13.68 16.25 -1.00
C GLY A 47 12.48 17.19 -1.00
N SER A 48 11.26 16.66 -1.06
CA SER A 48 10.03 17.45 -1.06
C SER A 48 9.52 17.73 0.36
N THR A 49 8.68 18.76 0.44
CA THR A 49 7.75 18.94 1.56
C THR A 49 6.39 18.46 1.09
N SER A 50 5.77 17.58 1.85
CA SER A 50 4.49 16.98 1.49
C SER A 50 3.57 16.92 2.70
N PHE A 51 2.26 16.88 2.47
CA PHE A 51 1.28 16.74 3.54
C PHE A 51 0.13 15.83 3.12
N PHE A 52 -0.64 15.35 4.09
CA PHE A 52 -1.85 14.58 3.84
C PHE A 52 -2.85 14.71 4.99
N ASP A 53 -4.13 14.47 4.69
CA ASP A 53 -5.20 14.36 5.68
C ASP A 53 -4.97 13.14 6.59
N ALA A 54 -4.60 13.41 7.84
CA ALA A 54 -4.37 12.41 8.88
C ALA A 54 -5.61 12.20 9.77
N THR A 55 -6.76 12.77 9.40
CA THR A 55 -8.05 12.51 10.05
C THR A 55 -8.76 11.27 9.50
N ARG A 56 -8.23 10.63 8.45
CA ARG A 56 -8.85 9.49 7.76
C ARG A 56 -8.07 8.20 7.93
N LYS A 57 -8.77 7.11 8.19
CA LYS A 57 -8.17 5.77 8.26
C LYS A 57 -8.05 5.17 6.87
N GLY A 58 -6.82 5.12 6.35
CA GLY A 58 -6.51 4.54 5.04
C GLY A 58 -7.35 5.16 3.93
N ASN A 59 -7.99 4.34 3.12
CA ASN A 59 -8.85 4.78 2.02
C ASN A 59 -10.33 5.02 2.44
N SER A 60 -10.60 5.23 3.73
CA SER A 60 -11.98 5.39 4.18
C SER A 60 -12.52 6.81 3.96
N PRO A 61 -13.68 6.98 3.31
CA PRO A 61 -14.37 8.27 3.27
C PRO A 61 -15.06 8.60 4.60
N THR A 62 -15.31 7.62 5.46
CA THR A 62 -16.17 7.76 6.65
C THR A 62 -15.47 7.46 7.97
N ALA A 63 -14.46 6.59 8.00
CA ALA A 63 -13.74 6.26 9.22
C ALA A 63 -12.74 7.38 9.58
N THR A 64 -13.00 8.07 10.69
CA THR A 64 -12.21 9.22 11.14
C THR A 64 -11.26 8.90 12.30
N ILE A 65 -10.34 9.83 12.53
CA ILE A 65 -9.38 9.87 13.63
C ILE A 65 -9.57 11.23 14.33
N ASP A 66 -10.36 11.24 15.39
CA ASP A 66 -10.80 12.50 16.02
C ASP A 66 -9.86 12.97 17.16
N ALA A 67 -9.02 12.06 17.68
CA ALA A 67 -8.19 12.29 18.87
C ALA A 67 -6.72 12.61 18.55
N GLY A 68 -6.37 12.90 17.30
CA GLY A 68 -5.00 13.18 16.89
C GLY A 68 -4.44 14.44 17.55
N ALA A 69 -3.26 14.32 18.16
CA ALA A 69 -2.58 15.38 18.89
C ALA A 69 -1.13 15.62 18.44
N SER A 70 -0.46 14.61 17.90
CA SER A 70 0.92 14.73 17.41
C SER A 70 1.24 13.73 16.30
N ALA A 71 2.32 13.96 15.56
CA ALA A 71 2.90 13.00 14.63
C ALA A 71 4.13 12.33 15.24
N ARG A 72 4.39 11.08 14.83
CA ARG A 72 5.58 10.32 15.23
C ARG A 72 6.13 9.53 14.06
N LEU A 73 7.44 9.58 13.86
CA LEU A 73 8.14 8.60 13.02
C LEU A 73 8.26 7.31 13.83
N ILE A 74 7.66 6.22 13.33
CA ILE A 74 7.78 4.89 13.93
C ILE A 74 9.12 4.28 13.54
N TRP A 75 9.46 4.33 12.25
CA TRP A 75 10.76 3.94 11.73
C TRP A 75 11.02 4.50 10.35
N GLN A 76 12.30 4.54 9.99
CA GLN A 76 12.80 4.72 8.62
C GLN A 76 13.94 3.74 8.34
N ASP A 77 14.03 3.22 7.13
CA ASP A 77 15.10 2.31 6.70
C ASP A 77 16.38 3.04 6.24
N THR A 78 16.26 4.35 6.02
CA THR A 78 17.35 5.22 5.62
C THR A 78 17.51 6.32 6.67
N LYS A 79 18.69 6.37 7.30
CA LYS A 79 18.97 7.31 8.39
C LYS A 79 18.78 8.76 7.90
N ASN A 80 17.95 9.52 8.63
CA ASN A 80 17.58 10.90 8.32
C ASN A 80 16.75 11.08 7.01
N LEU A 81 16.05 10.04 6.55
CA LEU A 81 15.15 10.13 5.39
C LEU A 81 14.05 11.18 5.62
N ILE A 82 13.35 11.08 6.75
CA ILE A 82 12.41 12.10 7.22
C ILE A 82 13.17 13.08 8.10
N SER A 83 13.32 14.30 7.59
CA SER A 83 14.08 15.37 8.24
C SER A 83 13.24 16.27 9.14
N SER A 84 11.93 16.33 8.90
CA SER A 84 10.94 16.95 9.78
C SER A 84 9.60 16.24 9.63
N LEU A 85 8.87 16.13 10.73
CA LEU A 85 7.53 15.56 10.78
C LEU A 85 6.70 16.35 11.80
N GLU A 86 5.64 16.99 11.34
CA GLU A 86 4.77 17.81 12.18
C GLU A 86 3.31 17.42 11.99
N TYR A 87 2.52 17.65 13.03
CA TYR A 87 1.07 17.49 13.02
C TYR A 87 0.42 18.78 13.45
N ASP A 88 -0.49 19.29 12.63
CA ASP A 88 -1.36 20.40 13.01
C ASP A 88 -2.76 20.16 12.46
N SER A 89 -3.76 20.32 13.33
CA SER A 89 -5.17 20.42 12.95
C SER A 89 -5.67 19.29 12.02
N GLY A 90 -5.20 18.06 12.23
CA GLY A 90 -5.60 16.90 11.43
C GLY A 90 -4.72 16.61 10.21
N VAL A 91 -3.68 17.41 9.97
CA VAL A 91 -2.76 17.26 8.85
C VAL A 91 -1.39 16.84 9.35
N ILE A 92 -0.78 15.85 8.71
CA ILE A 92 0.64 15.55 8.87
C ILE A 92 1.42 16.23 7.75
N VAL A 93 2.48 16.95 8.11
CA VAL A 93 3.46 17.53 7.18
C VAL A 93 4.79 16.80 7.36
N ALA A 94 5.31 16.24 6.26
CA ALA A 94 6.58 15.52 6.24
C ALA A 94 7.57 16.21 5.28
N VAL A 95 8.81 16.35 5.71
CA VAL A 95 9.92 16.88 4.88
C VAL A 95 10.95 15.79 4.69
N THR A 96 11.16 15.38 3.44
CA THR A 96 12.17 14.36 3.11
C THR A 96 13.54 14.99 2.84
N ALA A 97 14.61 14.29 3.17
CA ALA A 97 15.97 14.76 2.88
C ALA A 97 16.25 14.76 1.37
N SER A 98 16.93 15.80 0.90
CA SER A 98 17.29 15.96 -0.52
C SER A 98 18.16 14.81 -1.01
N GLY A 99 17.69 14.09 -2.03
CA GLY A 99 18.41 12.97 -2.63
C GLY A 99 18.46 11.70 -1.78
N ALA A 100 17.69 11.64 -0.69
CA ALA A 100 17.50 10.42 0.08
C ALA A 100 16.23 9.71 -0.40
N GLU A 101 16.35 8.40 -0.60
CA GLU A 101 15.24 7.52 -0.93
C GLU A 101 15.14 6.42 0.11
N GLY A 102 13.97 5.80 0.23
CA GLY A 102 13.74 4.71 1.18
C GLY A 102 12.29 4.65 1.65
N ASN A 103 12.08 3.95 2.76
CA ASN A 103 10.78 3.74 3.35
C ASN A 103 10.74 4.28 4.77
N ALA A 104 9.60 4.87 5.14
CA ALA A 104 9.31 5.28 6.50
C ALA A 104 7.87 4.93 6.88
N VAL A 105 7.65 4.63 8.16
CA VAL A 105 6.31 4.54 8.73
C VAL A 105 6.12 5.69 9.71
N VAL A 106 5.13 6.53 9.43
CA VAL A 106 4.73 7.67 10.26
C VAL A 106 3.36 7.43 10.86
N ALA A 107 3.09 8.03 12.00
CA ALA A 107 1.85 7.82 12.74
C ALA A 107 1.28 9.12 13.30
N VAL A 108 -0.04 9.16 13.44
CA VAL A 108 -0.72 10.13 14.29
C VAL A 108 -0.96 9.50 15.66
N CYS A 109 -0.66 10.25 16.70
CA CYS A 109 -0.78 9.82 18.08
C CYS A 109 -1.81 10.65 18.84
N ASP A 110 -2.42 10.07 19.87
CA ASP A 110 -3.22 10.81 20.83
C ASP A 110 -2.36 11.66 21.78
N ALA A 111 -3.01 12.42 22.67
CA ALA A 111 -2.33 13.26 23.65
C ALA A 111 -1.48 12.48 24.68
N ALA A 112 -1.70 11.17 24.81
CA ALA A 112 -0.91 10.28 25.67
C ALA A 112 0.27 9.62 24.91
N GLY A 113 0.40 9.85 23.60
CA GLY A 113 1.44 9.27 22.76
C GLY A 113 1.10 7.90 22.17
N ASN A 114 -0.14 7.42 22.34
CA ASN A 114 -0.58 6.16 21.74
C ASN A 114 -0.83 6.34 20.25
N VAL A 115 -0.41 5.38 19.42
CA VAL A 115 -0.68 5.40 17.98
C VAL A 115 -2.16 5.19 17.73
N LEU A 116 -2.77 6.07 16.94
CA LEU A 116 -4.15 5.96 16.49
C LEU A 116 -4.25 5.38 15.07
N TRP A 117 -3.27 5.72 14.22
CA TRP A 117 -3.11 5.20 12.87
C TRP A 117 -1.71 5.49 12.35
N SER A 118 -1.29 4.75 11.33
CA SER A 118 0.03 4.90 10.69
C SER A 118 -0.04 4.72 9.19
N TRP A 119 0.89 5.36 8.51
CA TRP A 119 1.04 5.42 7.06
C TRP A 119 2.46 5.08 6.65
N HIS A 120 2.59 4.43 5.50
CA HIS A 120 3.85 4.18 4.82
C HIS A 120 4.17 5.33 3.87
N LEU A 121 5.31 5.97 4.05
CA LEU A 121 5.89 6.89 3.07
C LEU A 121 6.95 6.14 2.27
N TRP A 122 6.68 5.94 0.99
CA TRP A 122 7.61 5.37 0.03
C TRP A 122 8.32 6.50 -0.70
N VAL A 123 9.49 6.88 -0.23
CA VAL A 123 10.24 8.05 -0.72
C VAL A 123 11.09 7.65 -1.91
N THR A 124 10.68 8.02 -3.12
CA THR A 124 11.31 7.61 -4.37
C THR A 124 10.84 8.44 -5.56
N ASP A 125 11.65 8.53 -6.61
CA ASP A 125 11.26 9.11 -7.92
C ASP A 125 10.44 8.13 -8.80
N PHE A 126 10.01 6.99 -8.26
CA PHE A 126 9.19 6.01 -8.97
C PHE A 126 7.80 6.57 -9.35
N ASP A 127 7.50 6.54 -10.65
CA ASP A 127 6.15 6.78 -11.20
C ASP A 127 5.53 5.42 -11.58
N PRO A 128 4.52 4.94 -10.82
CA PRO A 128 3.92 3.63 -11.06
C PRO A 128 3.11 3.55 -12.35
N GLU A 129 2.62 4.68 -12.88
CA GLU A 129 1.87 4.71 -14.15
C GLU A 129 2.80 4.63 -15.36
N ALA A 130 4.00 5.22 -15.26
CA ALA A 130 4.97 5.25 -16.36
C ALA A 130 5.56 3.89 -16.71
N THR A 131 5.65 2.97 -15.75
CA THR A 131 6.27 1.64 -15.94
C THR A 131 5.30 0.48 -15.74
N ALA A 132 4.00 0.76 -15.61
CA ALA A 132 2.98 -0.26 -15.37
C ALA A 132 3.01 -1.40 -16.40
N TYR A 133 2.76 -2.62 -15.92
CA TYR A 133 2.68 -3.82 -16.74
C TYR A 133 1.25 -4.35 -16.77
N THR A 134 0.65 -4.44 -17.96
CA THR A 134 -0.69 -5.01 -18.14
C THR A 134 -0.61 -6.44 -18.66
N THR A 135 -1.28 -7.37 -17.98
CA THR A 135 -1.35 -8.77 -18.40
C THR A 135 -2.10 -8.92 -19.72
N GLU A 136 -1.87 -10.03 -20.41
CA GLU A 136 -2.81 -10.47 -21.43
C GLU A 136 -4.18 -10.76 -20.81
N ALA A 137 -5.23 -10.64 -21.63
CA ALA A 137 -6.59 -10.91 -21.20
C ALA A 137 -6.77 -12.42 -20.94
N ASN A 138 -7.38 -12.77 -19.81
CA ASN A 138 -7.76 -14.16 -19.54
C ASN A 138 -8.98 -14.59 -20.37
N SER A 139 -9.45 -15.83 -20.19
CA SER A 139 -10.62 -16.35 -20.92
C SER A 139 -11.92 -15.59 -20.66
N ALA A 140 -12.03 -14.88 -19.53
CA ALA A 140 -13.15 -14.00 -19.19
C ALA A 140 -12.97 -12.57 -19.74
N GLY A 141 -11.84 -12.27 -20.38
CA GLY A 141 -11.49 -10.95 -20.89
C GLY A 141 -10.88 -10.01 -19.84
N THR A 142 -10.63 -10.50 -18.61
CA THR A 142 -10.04 -9.68 -17.54
C THR A 142 -8.55 -9.50 -17.75
N THR A 143 -8.09 -8.27 -17.55
CA THR A 143 -6.67 -7.87 -17.51
C THR A 143 -6.35 -7.24 -16.17
N TRP A 144 -5.12 -7.40 -15.70
CA TRP A 144 -4.61 -6.68 -14.53
C TRP A 144 -3.44 -5.79 -14.92
N THR A 145 -3.44 -4.54 -14.45
CA THR A 145 -2.33 -3.60 -14.64
C THR A 145 -1.56 -3.49 -13.34
N PHE A 146 -0.38 -4.07 -13.27
CA PHE A 146 0.50 -4.08 -12.10
C PHE A 146 1.49 -2.92 -12.12
N MET A 147 1.94 -2.50 -10.93
CA MET A 147 3.21 -1.80 -10.80
C MET A 147 4.36 -2.69 -11.29
N ASP A 148 5.46 -2.11 -11.77
CA ASP A 148 6.65 -2.88 -12.21
C ASP A 148 7.42 -3.55 -11.05
N ARG A 149 7.13 -3.15 -9.81
CA ARG A 149 7.85 -3.57 -8.60
C ARG A 149 6.92 -3.74 -7.41
N ASN A 150 7.43 -4.40 -6.38
CA ASN A 150 6.70 -4.61 -5.14
C ASN A 150 6.57 -3.30 -4.35
N MET A 151 5.58 -3.26 -3.46
CA MET A 151 5.37 -2.15 -2.52
C MET A 151 6.65 -1.85 -1.74
N GLY A 152 7.10 -0.60 -1.77
CA GLY A 152 8.30 -0.14 -1.04
C GLY A 152 9.64 -0.59 -1.64
N ALA A 153 9.66 -1.21 -2.83
CA ALA A 153 10.88 -1.65 -3.48
C ALA A 153 11.66 -0.48 -4.10
N MET A 154 12.95 -0.39 -3.83
CA MET A 154 13.80 0.66 -4.41
C MET A 154 14.36 0.30 -5.79
N ALA A 155 14.14 -0.95 -6.23
CA ALA A 155 14.50 -1.42 -7.55
C ALA A 155 13.40 -2.35 -8.11
N ALA A 156 13.25 -2.38 -9.43
CA ALA A 156 12.30 -3.31 -10.07
C ALA A 156 12.86 -4.73 -10.21
N SER A 157 14.19 -4.90 -10.19
CA SER A 157 14.85 -6.21 -10.24
C SER A 157 16.33 -6.15 -9.86
N GLY A 158 16.93 -7.33 -9.61
CA GLY A 158 18.39 -7.51 -9.63
C GLY A 158 19.15 -6.95 -8.42
N SER A 159 18.50 -6.90 -7.24
CA SER A 159 19.13 -6.48 -5.98
C SER A 159 18.24 -6.75 -4.75
N PHE A 160 18.80 -6.76 -3.53
CA PHE A 160 18.02 -6.87 -2.28
C PHE A 160 16.86 -5.86 -2.18
N PRO A 161 17.02 -4.57 -2.54
CA PRO A 161 15.91 -3.61 -2.54
C PRO A 161 14.74 -3.94 -3.47
N SER A 162 14.86 -4.94 -4.36
CA SER A 162 13.76 -5.42 -5.21
C SER A 162 12.69 -6.20 -4.43
N HIS A 163 13.02 -6.72 -3.25
CA HIS A 163 12.06 -7.43 -2.40
C HIS A 163 10.99 -6.49 -1.81
N GLY A 164 11.34 -5.22 -1.63
CA GLY A 164 10.46 -4.18 -1.09
C GLY A 164 10.11 -4.41 0.36
N MET A 165 8.83 -4.23 0.69
CA MET A 165 8.28 -4.45 2.03
C MET A 165 7.46 -5.73 2.10
N LEU A 166 7.38 -6.30 3.29
CA LEU A 166 6.60 -7.46 3.65
C LEU A 166 5.39 -7.04 4.48
N TYR A 167 4.29 -7.77 4.33
CA TYR A 167 3.04 -7.52 5.03
C TYR A 167 2.53 -8.81 5.64
N GLN A 168 1.80 -8.72 6.76
CA GLN A 168 0.93 -9.81 7.21
C GLN A 168 -0.46 -9.63 6.60
N TRP A 169 -1.19 -10.72 6.38
CA TRP A 169 -2.49 -10.69 5.72
C TRP A 169 -3.43 -9.62 6.29
N GLY A 170 -3.94 -8.74 5.44
CA GLY A 170 -4.93 -7.75 5.87
C GLY A 170 -4.39 -6.65 6.78
N ARG A 171 -3.07 -6.52 6.97
CA ARG A 171 -2.45 -5.37 7.62
C ARG A 171 -2.06 -4.31 6.59
N LYS A 172 -2.18 -3.05 7.00
CA LYS A 172 -1.67 -1.91 6.23
C LYS A 172 -0.18 -1.62 6.47
N ASP A 173 0.35 -2.07 7.60
CA ASP A 173 1.68 -1.67 8.09
C ASP A 173 2.77 -2.57 7.49
N PRO A 174 3.79 -1.99 6.83
CA PRO A 174 4.88 -2.76 6.26
C PRO A 174 5.94 -3.15 7.28
N PHE A 175 6.66 -4.22 6.95
CA PHE A 175 7.93 -4.61 7.53
C PHE A 175 9.00 -4.61 6.45
N PRO A 176 10.26 -4.23 6.75
CA PRO A 176 11.35 -4.41 5.80
C PRO A 176 11.50 -5.88 5.42
N ALA A 177 11.66 -6.13 4.11
CA ALA A 177 12.15 -7.40 3.61
C ALA A 177 13.64 -7.58 4.00
N PRO A 178 14.18 -8.80 3.85
CA PRO A 178 15.57 -9.07 4.17
C PRO A 178 16.52 -8.17 3.36
N ALA A 179 17.45 -7.51 4.05
CA ALA A 179 18.48 -6.67 3.44
C ALA A 179 19.74 -7.47 3.03
N ASP A 180 19.86 -8.71 3.55
CA ASP A 180 20.89 -9.67 3.20
C ASP A 180 20.34 -11.10 3.41
N PHE A 181 21.09 -12.11 2.97
CA PHE A 181 20.80 -13.51 3.23
C PHE A 181 20.80 -13.82 4.73
N THR A 182 19.90 -14.72 5.12
CA THR A 182 19.81 -15.25 6.46
C THR A 182 20.60 -16.54 6.58
N LEU A 183 21.47 -16.63 7.58
CA LEU A 183 22.26 -17.83 7.85
C LEU A 183 21.98 -18.35 9.25
N VAL A 184 21.74 -19.66 9.31
CA VAL A 184 21.34 -20.37 10.52
C VAL A 184 22.38 -21.45 10.80
N ALA A 185 22.79 -21.59 12.06
CA ALA A 185 23.66 -22.64 12.53
C ALA A 185 22.92 -23.99 12.65
N ASP A 186 23.66 -25.08 12.88
CA ASP A 186 23.09 -26.44 13.00
C ASP A 186 22.06 -26.57 14.14
N ASP A 187 22.09 -25.68 15.13
CA ASP A 187 21.16 -25.61 16.26
C ASP A 187 19.92 -24.74 15.98
N TYR A 188 19.71 -24.34 14.73
CA TYR A 188 18.64 -23.46 14.27
C TYR A 188 18.69 -22.02 14.81
N SER A 189 19.79 -21.60 15.44
CA SER A 189 20.02 -20.19 15.79
C SER A 189 20.60 -19.41 14.62
N TYR A 190 20.28 -18.11 14.50
CA TYR A 190 20.95 -17.27 13.52
C TYR A 190 22.43 -17.16 13.85
N ILE A 191 23.27 -17.28 12.83
CA ILE A 191 24.68 -16.92 12.96
C ILE A 191 24.73 -15.42 13.28
N ASP A 192 25.56 -15.05 14.25
CA ASP A 192 25.65 -13.67 14.75
C ASP A 192 25.88 -12.67 13.61
N GLY A 193 25.03 -11.65 13.55
CA GLY A 193 25.02 -10.63 12.49
C GLY A 193 24.44 -11.09 11.13
N MET A 194 23.94 -12.32 10.98
CA MET A 194 23.45 -12.88 9.71
C MET A 194 21.94 -13.20 9.73
N ASP A 195 21.15 -12.31 10.33
CA ASP A 195 19.68 -12.43 10.37
C ASP A 195 18.96 -11.65 9.27
N GLY A 196 19.71 -10.98 8.38
CA GLY A 196 19.17 -10.23 7.24
C GLY A 196 18.26 -9.05 7.61
N GLU A 197 18.14 -8.67 8.89
CA GLU A 197 17.34 -7.52 9.32
C GLU A 197 18.01 -6.20 8.88
N ALA A 198 17.25 -5.33 8.24
CA ALA A 198 17.70 -3.96 7.96
C ALA A 198 17.85 -3.17 9.27
N GLU A 199 18.84 -2.29 9.35
CA GLU A 199 18.87 -1.30 10.42
C GLU A 199 17.71 -0.32 10.22
N LEU A 200 16.92 -0.12 11.28
CA LEU A 200 15.84 0.86 11.31
C LEU A 200 16.20 1.99 12.26
N TYR A 201 15.78 3.20 11.92
CA TYR A 201 16.09 4.39 12.69
C TYR A 201 14.84 5.12 13.18
N ASP A 202 14.95 5.74 14.35
CA ASP A 202 14.00 6.77 14.77
C ASP A 202 14.32 8.13 14.12
N ILE A 203 13.59 9.18 14.53
CA ILE A 203 13.74 10.54 13.99
C ILE A 203 15.10 11.15 14.37
N ASP A 204 15.66 10.75 15.51
CA ASP A 204 16.94 11.22 16.04
C ASP A 204 18.12 10.44 15.43
N GLY A 205 17.84 9.40 14.64
CA GLY A 205 18.82 8.56 13.98
C GLY A 205 19.42 7.48 14.87
N ASN A 206 18.78 7.16 16.00
CA ASN A 206 19.13 6.01 16.84
C ASN A 206 18.65 4.72 16.16
N ILE A 207 19.42 3.65 16.32
CA ILE A 207 19.04 2.32 15.81
C ILE A 207 17.93 1.75 16.70
N LEU A 208 16.85 1.30 16.08
CA LEU A 208 15.72 0.64 16.71
C LEU A 208 15.98 -0.86 16.92
N PRO A 209 15.30 -1.51 17.89
CA PRO A 209 15.35 -2.96 18.03
C PRO A 209 14.91 -3.67 16.74
N LYS A 210 15.49 -4.85 16.49
CA LYS A 210 15.09 -5.69 15.36
C LYS A 210 13.64 -6.15 15.55
N ILE A 211 12.92 -6.29 14.43
CA ILE A 211 11.51 -6.70 14.45
C ILE A 211 11.36 -8.10 15.05
N LYS A 212 12.24 -9.04 14.70
CA LYS A 212 12.22 -10.39 15.30
C LYS A 212 12.33 -10.39 16.83
N ASP A 213 13.05 -9.43 17.40
CA ASP A 213 13.30 -9.36 18.85
C ASP A 213 12.14 -8.69 19.60
N THR A 214 11.23 -8.04 18.87
CA THR A 214 10.04 -7.36 19.39
C THR A 214 8.73 -8.00 18.91
N ALA A 215 8.81 -9.11 18.17
CA ALA A 215 7.66 -9.88 17.72
C ALA A 215 6.91 -10.49 18.92
N ALA A 216 5.58 -10.58 18.81
CA ALA A 216 4.72 -11.01 19.90
C ALA A 216 3.66 -12.01 19.42
N PRO A 217 3.20 -12.97 20.25
CA PRO A 217 2.08 -13.83 19.90
C PRO A 217 0.74 -13.12 20.12
N GLY A 218 -0.33 -13.63 19.50
CA GLY A 218 -1.70 -13.23 19.82
C GLY A 218 -2.04 -11.79 19.44
N GLY A 219 -1.93 -11.48 18.14
CA GLY A 219 -2.30 -10.16 17.63
C GLY A 219 -3.81 -9.93 17.56
N SER A 220 -4.17 -8.67 17.40
CA SER A 220 -5.51 -8.21 17.02
C SER A 220 -5.37 -7.01 16.09
N VAL A 221 -6.43 -6.63 15.39
CA VAL A 221 -6.40 -5.45 14.52
C VAL A 221 -6.03 -4.18 15.31
N GLU A 222 -6.59 -4.02 16.50
CA GLU A 222 -6.33 -2.90 17.40
C GLU A 222 -4.86 -2.87 17.85
N LEU A 223 -4.33 -4.02 18.27
CA LEU A 223 -2.93 -4.17 18.64
C LEU A 223 -1.98 -3.87 17.46
N SER A 224 -2.38 -4.24 16.25
CA SER A 224 -1.62 -4.00 15.03
C SER A 224 -1.56 -2.53 14.64
N VAL A 225 -2.65 -1.79 14.87
CA VAL A 225 -2.73 -0.35 14.64
C VAL A 225 -1.94 0.40 15.72
N ALA A 226 -2.04 -0.02 16.98
CA ALA A 226 -1.32 0.60 18.08
C ALA A 226 0.19 0.35 18.03
N ASN A 227 0.62 -0.78 17.44
CA ASN A 227 2.01 -1.20 17.36
C ASN A 227 2.40 -1.59 15.92
N PRO A 228 2.56 -0.62 15.02
CA PRO A 228 2.78 -0.88 13.60
C PRO A 228 4.10 -1.61 13.29
N MET A 229 5.12 -1.52 14.17
CA MET A 229 6.38 -2.26 14.04
C MET A 229 6.34 -3.69 14.62
N THR A 230 5.33 -4.05 15.41
CA THR A 230 5.26 -5.38 16.02
C THR A 230 4.73 -6.40 15.01
N PHE A 231 5.54 -7.42 14.73
CA PHE A 231 5.10 -8.60 14.00
C PHE A 231 4.36 -9.55 14.95
N TYR A 232 3.14 -9.95 14.60
CA TYR A 232 2.35 -10.86 15.43
C TYR A 232 2.46 -12.29 14.93
N TYR A 233 3.13 -13.16 15.68
CA TYR A 233 3.38 -14.54 15.26
C TYR A 233 2.36 -15.52 15.82
N VAL A 234 2.23 -16.67 15.16
CA VAL A 234 1.42 -17.80 15.64
C VAL A 234 2.24 -18.63 16.62
N SER A 235 1.70 -18.80 17.82
CA SER A 235 2.33 -19.64 18.85
C SER A 235 1.86 -21.10 18.74
N LYS A 236 2.60 -22.03 19.35
CA LYS A 236 2.16 -23.43 19.49
C LYS A 236 1.59 -23.66 20.88
N THR A 237 0.50 -24.41 20.96
CA THR A 237 -0.16 -24.78 22.22
C THR A 237 -0.32 -26.29 22.28
N ASP A 238 0.07 -26.86 23.42
CA ASP A 238 -0.26 -28.24 23.76
C ASP A 238 -1.73 -28.31 24.17
N THR A 239 -2.49 -29.14 23.47
CA THR A 239 -3.93 -29.33 23.74
C THR A 239 -4.20 -30.12 25.02
N GLY A 240 -3.18 -30.79 25.56
CA GLY A 240 -3.33 -31.78 26.64
C GLY A 240 -3.84 -33.15 26.17
N GLU A 241 -4.09 -33.30 24.86
CA GLU A 241 -4.46 -34.56 24.23
C GLU A 241 -3.23 -35.28 23.66
N THR A 242 -3.33 -36.61 23.52
CA THR A 242 -2.31 -37.42 22.87
C THR A 242 -2.88 -38.08 21.62
N ASP A 243 -2.09 -38.12 20.54
CA ASP A 243 -2.47 -38.80 19.31
C ASP A 243 -2.47 -40.34 19.44
N GLU A 244 -2.76 -41.04 18.35
CA GLU A 244 -2.82 -42.52 18.32
C GLU A 244 -1.48 -43.21 18.66
N TYR A 245 -0.37 -42.46 18.65
CA TYR A 245 0.97 -42.93 19.00
C TYR A 245 1.40 -42.51 20.41
N GLY A 246 0.53 -41.84 21.18
CA GLY A 246 0.81 -41.34 22.52
C GLY A 246 1.65 -40.07 22.55
N MET A 247 1.78 -39.36 21.42
CA MET A 247 2.50 -38.09 21.33
C MET A 247 1.56 -36.91 21.64
N PRO A 248 2.03 -35.85 22.32
CA PRO A 248 1.18 -34.69 22.61
C PRO A 248 0.73 -34.01 21.31
N VAL A 249 -0.55 -33.68 21.24
CA VAL A 249 -1.12 -32.96 20.11
C VAL A 249 -0.84 -31.48 20.27
N ILE A 250 0.08 -30.98 19.44
CA ILE A 250 0.48 -29.57 19.40
C ILE A 250 -0.21 -28.88 18.23
N VAL A 251 -0.97 -27.84 18.53
CA VAL A 251 -1.70 -27.05 17.54
C VAL A 251 -1.20 -25.61 17.49
N ASP A 252 -1.54 -24.92 16.41
CA ASP A 252 -1.34 -23.48 16.31
C ASP A 252 -2.34 -22.71 17.18
N ASN A 253 -1.90 -21.54 17.64
CA ASN A 253 -2.71 -20.61 18.39
C ASN A 253 -2.57 -19.19 17.79
N PRO A 254 -3.63 -18.68 17.13
CA PRO A 254 -4.92 -19.34 16.92
C PRO A 254 -4.82 -20.53 15.93
N PRO A 255 -5.69 -21.55 16.04
CA PRO A 255 -5.69 -22.71 15.13
C PRO A 255 -5.82 -22.32 13.64
N SER A 256 -6.44 -21.19 13.36
CA SER A 256 -6.56 -20.62 12.01
C SER A 256 -5.21 -20.27 11.38
N GLY A 257 -4.16 -20.06 12.18
CA GLY A 257 -2.89 -19.57 11.68
C GLY A 257 -2.91 -18.14 11.19
N ASP A 258 -3.95 -17.41 11.53
CA ASP A 258 -4.02 -15.97 11.39
C ASP A 258 -3.18 -15.30 12.48
N TRP A 259 -2.63 -14.13 12.19
CA TRP A 259 -1.92 -13.34 13.20
C TRP A 259 -2.91 -12.62 14.12
N ALA A 260 -4.14 -12.40 13.64
CA ALA A 260 -5.22 -11.77 14.38
C ALA A 260 -6.13 -12.81 15.05
N ASP A 261 -6.61 -12.47 16.24
CA ASP A 261 -7.63 -13.21 17.00
C ASP A 261 -8.91 -13.50 16.20
N THR A 262 -9.32 -12.56 15.35
CA THR A 262 -10.46 -12.69 14.45
C THR A 262 -9.99 -12.65 13.01
N SER A 263 -10.34 -13.67 12.22
CA SER A 263 -10.04 -13.69 10.80
C SER A 263 -11.04 -12.88 9.99
N ALA A 264 -10.55 -12.16 8.99
CA ALA A 264 -11.39 -11.40 8.06
C ALA A 264 -10.82 -11.43 6.65
N ASP A 265 -11.63 -11.92 5.71
CA ASP A 265 -11.25 -12.14 4.31
C ASP A 265 -11.25 -10.86 3.48
N ASP A 266 -12.07 -9.89 3.88
CA ASP A 266 -12.25 -8.65 3.12
C ASP A 266 -11.31 -7.51 3.54
N ARG A 267 -10.30 -7.80 4.37
CA ARG A 267 -9.33 -6.79 4.81
C ARG A 267 -8.57 -6.16 3.64
N TRP A 268 -8.44 -6.85 2.51
CA TRP A 268 -7.84 -6.29 1.28
C TRP A 268 -8.80 -6.39 0.08
N GLY A 269 -10.11 -6.35 0.32
CA GLY A 269 -11.09 -6.33 -0.75
C GLY A 269 -11.38 -7.70 -1.39
N GLY A 270 -10.97 -8.80 -0.76
CA GLY A 270 -11.16 -10.14 -1.31
C GLY A 270 -12.61 -10.56 -1.50
N VAL A 271 -13.55 -9.93 -0.80
CA VAL A 271 -15.00 -10.20 -0.88
C VAL A 271 -15.72 -9.04 -1.58
N SER A 272 -15.38 -7.82 -1.20
CA SER A 272 -16.01 -6.61 -1.73
C SER A 272 -15.52 -6.26 -3.13
N GLY A 273 -14.31 -6.67 -3.50
CA GLY A 273 -13.65 -6.25 -4.74
C GLY A 273 -13.03 -4.85 -4.65
N HIS A 274 -13.19 -4.15 -3.53
CA HIS A 274 -12.86 -2.73 -3.37
C HIS A 274 -11.67 -2.50 -2.44
N LYS A 275 -10.96 -1.39 -2.65
CA LYS A 275 -9.85 -0.97 -1.79
C LYS A 275 -10.35 -0.61 -0.39
N SER A 276 -9.99 -1.42 0.60
CA SER A 276 -10.46 -1.27 1.98
C SER A 276 -9.67 -0.22 2.79
N ILE A 277 -10.06 -0.01 4.05
CA ILE A 277 -9.32 0.83 5.01
C ILE A 277 -7.95 0.25 5.40
N TYR A 278 -7.70 -1.06 5.17
CA TYR A 278 -6.44 -1.73 5.50
C TYR A 278 -5.59 -2.06 4.28
N ASP A 279 -6.06 -1.72 3.08
CA ASP A 279 -5.28 -1.87 1.85
C ASP A 279 -4.00 -1.01 1.93
N PRO A 280 -2.80 -1.61 1.83
CA PRO A 280 -1.53 -0.90 1.99
C PRO A 280 -1.12 -0.08 0.76
N CYS A 281 -1.87 -0.12 -0.35
CA CYS A 281 -1.41 0.47 -1.61
C CYS A 281 -1.60 1.99 -1.67
N PRO A 282 -0.80 2.71 -2.48
CA PRO A 282 -0.92 4.15 -2.65
C PRO A 282 -2.17 4.55 -3.46
N PRO A 283 -2.51 5.86 -3.52
CA PRO A 283 -3.63 6.35 -4.32
C PRO A 283 -3.65 5.81 -5.74
N GLY A 284 -4.82 5.36 -6.22
CA GLY A 284 -4.98 4.80 -7.58
C GLY A 284 -4.52 3.35 -7.75
N TRP A 285 -4.03 2.71 -6.69
CA TRP A 285 -3.57 1.32 -6.68
C TRP A 285 -4.19 0.54 -5.52
N LYS A 286 -4.38 -0.77 -5.68
CA LYS A 286 -4.94 -1.66 -4.64
C LYS A 286 -4.27 -3.02 -4.63
N VAL A 287 -4.51 -3.79 -3.57
CA VAL A 287 -4.12 -5.20 -3.53
C VAL A 287 -4.88 -5.95 -4.63
N PRO A 288 -4.20 -6.79 -5.43
CA PRO A 288 -4.87 -7.54 -6.48
C PRO A 288 -5.81 -8.57 -5.88
N VAL A 289 -6.96 -8.78 -6.51
CA VAL A 289 -7.96 -9.80 -6.15
C VAL A 289 -8.30 -10.62 -7.38
N ASN A 290 -8.80 -11.84 -7.17
CA ASN A 290 -9.35 -12.65 -8.24
C ASN A 290 -10.52 -11.92 -8.91
N ASP A 291 -10.75 -12.22 -10.19
CA ASP A 291 -11.95 -11.77 -10.87
C ASP A 291 -13.21 -12.51 -10.38
N ALA A 292 -14.38 -12.12 -10.92
CA ALA A 292 -15.67 -12.71 -10.55
C ALA A 292 -15.77 -14.21 -10.84
N ASP A 293 -14.97 -14.73 -11.79
CA ASP A 293 -14.92 -16.15 -12.15
C ASP A 293 -13.87 -16.92 -11.31
N GLY A 294 -13.19 -16.23 -10.40
CA GLY A 294 -12.16 -16.80 -9.54
C GLY A 294 -10.78 -16.94 -10.20
N ASN A 295 -10.56 -16.34 -11.37
CA ASN A 295 -9.25 -16.35 -12.01
C ASN A 295 -8.29 -15.45 -11.25
N THR A 296 -7.08 -15.95 -11.04
CA THR A 296 -6.05 -15.22 -10.30
C THR A 296 -5.31 -14.19 -11.16
N PRO A 297 -4.99 -13.01 -10.60
CA PRO A 297 -4.19 -11.95 -11.24
C PRO A 297 -2.79 -12.40 -11.65
N TYR A 298 -2.29 -13.51 -11.10
CA TYR A 298 -0.98 -14.08 -11.40
C TYR A 298 -1.06 -15.29 -12.36
N ALA A 299 -2.21 -15.55 -12.99
CA ALA A 299 -2.40 -16.73 -13.85
C ALA A 299 -1.45 -16.78 -15.05
N TRP A 300 -0.96 -15.62 -15.49
CA TRP A 300 0.02 -15.46 -16.56
C TRP A 300 1.43 -15.92 -16.18
N MET A 301 1.71 -16.05 -14.88
CA MET A 301 3.02 -16.50 -14.42
C MET A 301 3.17 -18.01 -14.57
N GLU A 302 4.02 -18.44 -15.49
CA GLU A 302 4.20 -19.86 -15.82
C GLU A 302 5.63 -20.34 -15.56
N TYR A 303 5.78 -21.45 -14.85
CA TYR A 303 7.09 -22.02 -14.54
C TYR A 303 7.98 -22.19 -15.78
N SER A 304 7.40 -22.58 -16.92
CA SER A 304 8.10 -22.77 -18.19
C SER A 304 8.62 -21.47 -18.83
N GLY A 305 8.03 -20.32 -18.51
CA GLY A 305 8.43 -19.00 -19.01
C GLY A 305 9.44 -18.29 -18.09
N MET A 306 9.58 -18.76 -16.85
CA MET A 306 10.40 -18.11 -15.83
C MET A 306 11.91 -18.30 -16.03
N THR A 307 12.67 -17.22 -15.84
CA THR A 307 14.11 -17.24 -15.66
C THR A 307 14.44 -17.00 -14.19
N TRP A 308 15.29 -17.85 -13.60
CA TRP A 308 15.63 -17.74 -12.18
C TRP A 308 16.81 -16.80 -11.93
N ASP A 309 16.62 -15.85 -11.03
CA ASP A 309 17.66 -15.01 -10.43
C ASP A 309 18.14 -15.66 -9.13
N ALA A 310 19.14 -16.53 -9.27
CA ALA A 310 19.78 -17.18 -8.13
C ALA A 310 20.63 -16.21 -7.27
N THR A 311 20.92 -15.01 -7.77
CA THR A 311 21.79 -14.05 -7.06
C THR A 311 21.04 -13.36 -5.94
N TYR A 312 19.77 -13.03 -6.17
CA TYR A 312 18.92 -12.36 -5.19
C TYR A 312 17.66 -13.14 -4.85
N GLY A 313 17.53 -14.37 -5.35
CA GLY A 313 16.45 -15.26 -4.96
C GLY A 313 15.09 -14.85 -5.51
N GLY A 314 15.03 -14.49 -6.80
CA GLY A 314 13.80 -14.07 -7.47
C GLY A 314 13.59 -14.72 -8.84
N ALA A 315 12.40 -14.63 -9.39
CA ALA A 315 12.03 -15.16 -10.69
C ALA A 315 11.66 -14.02 -11.63
N ILE A 316 12.09 -14.11 -12.88
CA ILE A 316 11.74 -13.16 -13.93
C ILE A 316 10.77 -13.84 -14.88
N ASP A 317 9.62 -13.23 -15.12
CA ASP A 317 8.65 -13.67 -16.13
C ASP A 317 8.08 -12.45 -16.87
N HIS A 318 7.98 -12.51 -18.20
CA HIS A 318 7.60 -11.36 -19.04
C HIS A 318 8.35 -10.04 -18.72
N GLY A 319 9.63 -10.14 -18.31
CA GLY A 319 10.46 -8.99 -17.93
C GLY A 319 10.15 -8.41 -16.54
N GLN A 320 9.22 -9.02 -15.79
CA GLN A 320 8.87 -8.65 -14.42
C GLN A 320 9.61 -9.58 -13.45
N TRP A 321 10.31 -9.01 -12.46
CA TRP A 321 10.99 -9.78 -11.41
C TRP A 321 10.09 -9.91 -10.18
N PHE A 322 10.02 -11.10 -9.57
CA PHE A 322 9.29 -11.37 -8.33
C PHE A 322 10.18 -12.08 -7.32
N PRO A 323 10.04 -11.79 -6.02
CA PRO A 323 10.79 -12.48 -4.99
C PRO A 323 10.32 -13.93 -4.89
N GLY A 324 11.27 -14.86 -5.00
CA GLY A 324 11.03 -16.30 -4.83
C GLY A 324 11.55 -16.84 -3.50
N CYS A 325 12.30 -16.04 -2.74
CA CYS A 325 12.52 -16.15 -1.30
C CYS A 325 12.38 -14.77 -0.63
N GLY A 326 12.61 -14.68 0.68
CA GLY A 326 12.67 -13.40 1.39
C GLY A 326 11.36 -13.07 2.08
N THR A 327 11.01 -13.88 3.07
CA THR A 327 9.79 -13.71 3.87
C THR A 327 10.12 -13.45 5.34
N ARG A 328 9.10 -13.19 6.15
CA ARG A 328 9.20 -13.27 7.61
C ARG A 328 8.38 -14.46 8.10
N TYR A 329 9.01 -15.33 8.86
CA TYR A 329 8.44 -16.60 9.28
C TYR A 329 7.27 -16.40 10.26
N TYR A 330 6.13 -17.04 9.97
CA TYR A 330 4.88 -16.83 10.71
C TYR A 330 4.94 -17.17 12.21
N MET A 331 5.89 -17.97 12.68
CA MET A 331 6.01 -18.33 14.11
C MET A 331 7.05 -17.52 14.89
N SER A 332 7.84 -16.67 14.23
CA SER A 332 8.91 -15.92 14.90
C SER A 332 9.02 -14.46 14.46
N GLY A 333 8.49 -14.09 13.30
CA GLY A 333 8.71 -12.79 12.67
C GLY A 333 10.11 -12.57 12.14
N ALA A 334 10.98 -13.57 12.24
CA ALA A 334 12.34 -13.50 11.75
C ALA A 334 12.41 -13.69 10.24
N ASN A 335 13.41 -13.09 9.60
CA ASN A 335 13.60 -13.17 8.16
C ASN A 335 13.98 -14.59 7.72
N ASP A 336 13.49 -14.98 6.56
CA ASP A 336 13.76 -16.26 5.91
C ASP A 336 14.15 -16.02 4.44
N LEU A 337 15.46 -15.93 4.22
CA LEU A 337 16.13 -15.80 2.93
C LEU A 337 17.42 -16.63 2.94
N PRO A 338 17.33 -17.96 2.92
CA PRO A 338 18.51 -18.81 3.03
C PRO A 338 19.41 -18.61 1.81
N ARG A 339 20.71 -18.41 2.05
CA ARG A 339 21.72 -18.29 0.98
C ARG A 339 21.81 -19.56 0.14
N ASP A 340 21.82 -20.70 0.82
CA ASP A 340 21.87 -22.03 0.24
C ASP A 340 20.67 -22.80 0.81
N GLY A 341 19.68 -23.14 -0.01
CA GLY A 341 18.47 -23.79 0.51
C GLY A 341 17.33 -23.85 -0.48
N ASN A 342 16.14 -24.21 0.01
CA ASN A 342 14.92 -24.19 -0.77
C ASN A 342 14.20 -22.84 -0.62
N PRO A 343 14.40 -21.86 -1.53
CA PRO A 343 13.69 -20.59 -1.52
C PRO A 343 12.16 -20.77 -1.35
N TYR A 344 11.66 -20.11 -0.31
CA TYR A 344 10.24 -20.02 0.03
C TYR A 344 9.79 -18.55 -0.01
N SER A 345 8.87 -18.23 -0.92
CA SER A 345 8.18 -16.94 -0.94
C SER A 345 6.83 -17.03 -1.65
N GLY A 346 6.17 -15.89 -1.72
CA GLY A 346 4.91 -15.72 -2.41
C GLY A 346 4.58 -14.24 -2.55
N MET A 347 3.53 -14.01 -3.32
CA MET A 347 2.89 -12.71 -3.43
C MET A 347 1.55 -12.77 -2.73
N TRP A 348 1.27 -11.76 -1.92
CA TRP A 348 -0.07 -11.57 -1.40
C TRP A 348 -1.07 -11.25 -2.51
N ILE A 349 -2.27 -11.80 -2.38
CA ILE A 349 -3.45 -11.47 -3.19
C ILE A 349 -4.63 -11.28 -2.24
N GLY A 350 -5.41 -10.22 -2.36
CA GLY A 350 -6.50 -9.90 -1.44
C GLY A 350 -7.63 -10.94 -1.37
N THR A 351 -7.71 -11.87 -2.32
CA THR A 351 -8.67 -12.99 -2.26
C THR A 351 -8.23 -14.05 -1.28
N ALA A 352 -9.06 -14.26 -0.25
CA ALA A 352 -8.87 -15.32 0.74
C ALA A 352 -8.89 -16.72 0.11
N GLY A 353 -7.92 -17.55 0.49
CA GLY A 353 -7.92 -19.00 0.21
C GLY A 353 -8.34 -19.79 1.45
N THR A 354 -8.99 -20.94 1.25
CA THR A 354 -9.32 -21.88 2.34
C THR A 354 -8.35 -23.07 2.35
N ALA A 355 -7.93 -23.52 3.53
CA ALA A 355 -7.09 -24.70 3.66
C ALA A 355 -7.83 -26.01 3.44
N SER A 356 -9.13 -26.00 3.70
CA SER A 356 -9.96 -27.19 3.71
C SER A 356 -11.40 -26.83 3.40
N ALA A 357 -12.14 -27.78 2.84
CA ALA A 357 -13.59 -27.70 2.73
C ALA A 357 -14.28 -27.89 4.08
N ASN A 358 -13.61 -28.53 5.05
CA ASN A 358 -14.07 -28.68 6.43
C ASN A 358 -13.24 -27.78 7.35
N LEU A 359 -13.69 -26.53 7.55
CA LEU A 359 -13.01 -25.55 8.40
C LEU A 359 -13.18 -25.85 9.90
N GLU A 360 -14.17 -26.67 10.29
CA GLU A 360 -14.33 -27.08 11.69
C GLU A 360 -13.21 -28.06 12.09
N GLU A 361 -12.89 -29.00 11.20
CA GLU A 361 -11.82 -30.00 11.41
C GLU A 361 -10.43 -29.46 11.06
N TYR A 362 -10.35 -28.54 10.09
CA TYR A 362 -9.10 -27.97 9.58
C TYR A 362 -9.20 -26.45 9.46
N PRO A 363 -9.12 -25.72 10.58
CA PRO A 363 -9.46 -24.30 10.66
C PRO A 363 -8.45 -23.35 9.99
N THR A 364 -7.31 -23.86 9.51
CA THR A 364 -6.25 -23.05 8.92
C THR A 364 -6.76 -22.19 7.75
N LEU A 365 -6.37 -20.92 7.70
CA LEU A 365 -6.73 -19.99 6.64
C LEU A 365 -5.51 -19.49 5.88
N TYR A 366 -5.72 -19.20 4.60
CA TYR A 366 -4.68 -18.79 3.66
C TYR A 366 -5.09 -17.54 2.88
N GLY A 367 -4.16 -16.95 2.14
CA GLY A 367 -4.43 -15.73 1.37
C GLY A 367 -3.42 -15.43 0.26
N GLN A 368 -2.72 -16.43 -0.29
CA GLN A 368 -1.54 -16.14 -1.12
C GLN A 368 -1.50 -16.80 -2.48
N TYR A 369 -0.75 -16.16 -3.37
CA TYR A 369 -0.15 -16.80 -4.53
C TYR A 369 1.28 -17.25 -4.18
N MET A 370 1.52 -18.57 -4.13
CA MET A 370 2.77 -19.12 -3.62
C MET A 370 3.77 -19.40 -4.76
N MET A 371 5.02 -18.96 -4.59
CA MET A 371 6.12 -19.25 -5.50
C MET A 371 7.14 -20.12 -4.78
N ILE A 372 7.13 -21.44 -4.98
CA ILE A 372 8.16 -22.33 -4.39
C ILE A 372 9.30 -22.50 -5.37
N VAL A 373 10.49 -22.00 -5.05
CA VAL A 373 11.56 -21.90 -6.06
C VAL A 373 12.68 -22.93 -5.95
N ASN A 374 12.50 -23.97 -5.15
CA ASN A 374 13.42 -25.12 -5.18
C ASN A 374 12.71 -26.46 -5.03
N GLY A 375 11.80 -26.68 -5.96
CA GLY A 375 11.28 -28.00 -6.33
C GLY A 375 10.95 -28.09 -7.82
N LYS A 376 11.33 -27.06 -8.61
CA LYS A 376 10.92 -26.85 -10.01
C LYS A 376 9.39 -26.70 -10.19
N ARG A 377 8.70 -26.01 -9.28
CA ARG A 377 7.22 -25.91 -9.29
C ARG A 377 6.73 -24.53 -8.88
N THR A 378 6.11 -23.82 -9.81
CA THR A 378 5.19 -22.73 -9.47
C THR A 378 3.85 -23.36 -9.09
N TYR A 379 3.35 -23.08 -7.88
CA TYR A 379 2.01 -23.50 -7.50
C TYR A 379 1.04 -22.35 -7.81
N LYS A 380 -0.06 -22.66 -8.53
CA LYS A 380 -1.26 -21.81 -8.53
C LYS A 380 -1.82 -21.74 -7.08
N PRO A 381 -2.73 -20.81 -6.72
CA PRO A 381 -3.00 -20.33 -5.36
C PRO A 381 -2.73 -21.35 -4.25
N GLY A 382 -1.76 -21.02 -3.41
CA GLY A 382 -1.14 -21.95 -2.46
C GLY A 382 -1.55 -21.69 -1.02
N LYS A 383 -1.28 -22.69 -0.19
CA LYS A 383 -1.69 -22.76 1.21
C LYS A 383 -0.56 -22.27 2.13
N ASP A 384 -0.61 -21.04 2.65
CA ASP A 384 0.21 -20.63 3.80
C ASP A 384 -0.42 -19.55 4.70
N ARG A 385 0.01 -19.60 5.97
CA ARG A 385 -0.51 -18.89 7.13
C ARG A 385 -0.62 -17.40 6.85
N ARG A 386 -1.79 -16.84 7.16
CA ARG A 386 -2.05 -15.39 7.11
C ARG A 386 -1.09 -14.57 7.98
N SER A 387 -0.47 -15.21 8.97
CA SER A 387 0.57 -14.60 9.80
C SER A 387 1.95 -14.47 9.15
N GLN A 388 2.24 -15.14 8.02
CA GLN A 388 3.51 -14.99 7.30
C GLN A 388 3.72 -13.53 6.87
N GLY A 389 4.96 -13.05 6.87
CA GLY A 389 5.31 -11.77 6.23
C GLY A 389 5.77 -11.98 4.80
N MET A 390 5.06 -11.42 3.82
CA MET A 390 5.41 -11.59 2.40
C MET A 390 5.20 -10.33 1.58
N SER A 391 5.80 -10.31 0.39
CA SER A 391 5.72 -9.20 -0.54
C SER A 391 4.33 -9.02 -1.14
N LEU A 392 4.05 -7.78 -1.55
CA LEU A 392 2.81 -7.38 -2.20
C LEU A 392 3.12 -6.54 -3.44
N ARG A 393 2.41 -6.79 -4.54
CA ARG A 393 2.50 -5.98 -5.77
C ARG A 393 1.13 -5.47 -6.13
N ALA A 394 1.00 -4.15 -6.12
CA ALA A 394 -0.28 -3.50 -6.35
C ALA A 394 -0.71 -3.60 -7.82
N VAL A 395 -2.02 -3.60 -8.04
CA VAL A 395 -2.65 -3.39 -9.35
C VAL A 395 -3.42 -2.08 -9.36
N ARG A 396 -3.63 -1.52 -10.55
CA ARG A 396 -4.40 -0.30 -10.72
C ARG A 396 -5.81 -0.47 -10.15
N ASP A 397 -6.24 0.52 -9.39
CA ASP A 397 -7.60 0.61 -8.89
C ASP A 397 -8.48 1.31 -9.93
N GLU A 398 -9.15 0.51 -10.77
CA GLU A 398 -9.95 1.02 -11.90
C GLU A 398 -11.15 1.89 -11.47
N GLU A 399 -11.60 1.77 -10.22
CA GLU A 399 -12.63 2.66 -9.67
C GLU A 399 -12.08 4.07 -9.39
N CYS A 400 -10.84 4.16 -8.91
CA CYS A 400 -10.15 5.43 -8.78
C CYS A 400 -9.70 5.98 -10.15
N SER A 401 -9.34 5.10 -11.11
CA SER A 401 -8.91 5.48 -12.46
C SER A 401 -10.05 6.11 -13.29
N SER A 402 -11.28 5.63 -13.11
CA SER A 402 -12.46 6.21 -13.75
C SER A 402 -12.81 7.60 -13.19
N ALA A 403 -12.64 7.82 -11.88
CA ALA A 403 -12.76 9.13 -11.25
C ALA A 403 -11.62 10.09 -11.70
N LEU A 404 -10.39 9.60 -11.81
CA LEU A 404 -9.24 10.40 -12.26
C LEU A 404 -9.35 10.77 -13.74
N HIS A 405 -9.78 9.85 -14.62
CA HIS A 405 -10.04 10.14 -16.04
C HIS A 405 -11.22 11.12 -16.22
N ALA A 406 -12.23 11.08 -15.35
CA ALA A 406 -13.32 12.05 -15.36
C ALA A 406 -12.88 13.46 -14.91
N VAL A 407 -11.83 13.57 -14.09
CA VAL A 407 -11.34 14.84 -13.53
C VAL A 407 -10.15 15.44 -14.29
N THR A 408 -9.31 14.63 -14.97
CA THR A 408 -8.04 15.08 -15.59
C THR A 408 -8.08 15.29 -17.10
N ALA A 409 -9.14 14.88 -17.79
CA ALA A 409 -9.16 14.97 -19.25
C ALA A 409 -9.52 16.39 -19.75
N ALA A 410 -8.51 17.27 -19.82
CA ALA A 410 -8.53 18.44 -20.70
C ALA A 410 -8.40 17.97 -22.17
N THR A 411 -9.44 17.32 -22.70
CA THR A 411 -9.44 16.82 -24.07
C THR A 411 -9.94 17.90 -25.02
N ALA A 412 -9.24 18.13 -26.13
CA ALA A 412 -9.80 18.89 -27.24
C ALA A 412 -10.99 18.10 -27.82
N VAL A 413 -12.22 18.57 -27.59
CA VAL A 413 -13.43 17.91 -28.10
C VAL A 413 -13.72 18.42 -29.50
N ASN A 414 -13.62 17.55 -30.50
CA ASN A 414 -13.99 17.87 -31.88
C ASN A 414 -15.49 17.59 -32.07
N VAL A 415 -16.30 18.63 -32.10
CA VAL A 415 -17.75 18.50 -32.27
C VAL A 415 -18.07 18.19 -33.74
N ARG A 416 -18.20 16.90 -34.08
CA ARG A 416 -18.88 16.42 -35.29
C ARG A 416 -19.99 15.43 -34.90
N GLY A 417 -21.17 15.96 -34.64
CA GLY A 417 -22.34 15.19 -34.17
C GLY A 417 -22.66 15.44 -32.70
N SER A 418 -23.94 15.31 -32.36
CA SER A 418 -24.58 16.05 -31.25
C SER A 418 -24.72 15.29 -29.92
N ARG A 419 -23.75 14.48 -29.48
CA ARG A 419 -23.90 13.73 -28.22
C ARG A 419 -22.64 13.67 -27.38
N LEU A 420 -22.80 13.96 -26.08
CA LEU A 420 -21.84 13.74 -25.01
C LEU A 420 -22.62 13.10 -23.86
N CYS A 421 -22.18 11.94 -23.36
CA CYS A 421 -22.80 11.24 -22.23
C CYS A 421 -21.84 11.29 -21.03
N PHE A 422 -22.38 11.51 -19.84
CA PHE A 422 -21.68 11.36 -18.57
C PHE A 422 -22.37 10.27 -17.76
N ASP A 423 -21.60 9.42 -17.09
CA ASP A 423 -22.11 8.38 -16.19
C ASP A 423 -21.66 8.74 -14.77
N GLY A 424 -22.60 8.97 -13.85
CA GLY A 424 -22.34 9.37 -12.47
C GLY A 424 -23.50 10.12 -11.78
N ASP A 425 -23.50 10.08 -10.44
CA ASP A 425 -24.56 10.61 -9.57
C ASP A 425 -24.50 12.14 -9.32
N ALA A 426 -23.52 12.86 -9.90
CA ALA A 426 -23.29 14.27 -9.66
C ALA A 426 -24.10 15.21 -10.58
N ALA A 427 -24.42 16.41 -10.10
CA ALA A 427 -25.03 17.46 -10.92
C ALA A 427 -23.97 18.22 -11.72
N ILE A 428 -24.23 18.56 -12.99
CA ILE A 428 -23.30 19.35 -13.81
C ILE A 428 -23.94 20.70 -14.13
N ARG A 429 -23.23 21.79 -13.83
CA ARG A 429 -23.57 23.16 -14.25
C ARG A 429 -22.64 23.60 -15.38
N ILE A 430 -23.25 23.92 -16.53
CA ILE A 430 -22.51 24.45 -17.69
C ILE A 430 -22.69 25.96 -17.73
N ILE A 431 -21.57 26.69 -17.77
CA ILE A 431 -21.55 28.16 -17.76
C ILE A 431 -20.94 28.68 -19.05
N SER A 432 -21.59 29.66 -19.68
CA SER A 432 -21.10 30.28 -20.91
C SER A 432 -19.83 31.11 -20.65
N ALA A 433 -19.13 31.48 -21.74
CA ALA A 433 -18.02 32.42 -21.65
C ALA A 433 -18.41 33.78 -21.03
N SER A 434 -19.69 34.17 -21.12
CA SER A 434 -20.24 35.40 -20.52
C SER A 434 -20.70 35.25 -19.07
N GLY A 435 -20.50 34.07 -18.45
CA GLY A 435 -20.86 33.83 -17.05
C GLY A 435 -22.34 33.50 -16.80
N ALA A 436 -23.14 33.33 -17.86
CA ALA A 436 -24.53 32.91 -17.73
C ALA A 436 -24.61 31.38 -17.61
N THR A 437 -25.39 30.88 -16.65
CA THR A 437 -25.72 29.45 -16.58
C THR A 437 -26.50 29.07 -17.83
N VAL A 438 -25.96 28.12 -18.60
CA VAL A 438 -26.55 27.64 -19.86
C VAL A 438 -27.44 26.43 -19.60
N CYS A 439 -27.02 25.53 -18.70
CA CYS A 439 -27.85 24.46 -18.18
C CYS A 439 -27.35 23.93 -16.83
N GLU A 440 -28.25 23.25 -16.13
CA GLU A 440 -27.98 22.46 -14.93
C GLU A 440 -28.66 21.10 -15.13
N ALA A 441 -27.94 20.01 -14.93
CA ALA A 441 -28.51 18.67 -15.05
C ALA A 441 -28.15 17.79 -13.87
N TYR A 442 -29.04 16.85 -13.61
CA TYR A 442 -28.93 15.80 -12.61
C TYR A 442 -28.84 14.44 -13.32
N ALA A 443 -28.31 13.43 -12.65
CA ALA A 443 -27.97 12.10 -13.19
C ALA A 443 -28.92 11.57 -14.28
N ASN A 444 -28.34 10.93 -15.32
CA ASN A 444 -29.02 10.28 -16.46
C ASN A 444 -29.74 11.19 -17.49
N ALA A 445 -29.25 12.41 -17.72
CA ALA A 445 -29.76 13.29 -18.78
C ALA A 445 -28.92 13.24 -20.07
N THR A 446 -29.58 13.20 -21.24
CA THR A 446 -28.94 13.35 -22.57
C THR A 446 -29.14 14.78 -23.08
N PHE A 447 -28.09 15.42 -23.62
CA PHE A 447 -28.15 16.80 -24.12
C PHE A 447 -28.12 16.92 -25.64
N ASP A 448 -28.80 17.94 -26.16
CA ASP A 448 -28.74 18.39 -27.55
C ASP A 448 -28.23 19.85 -27.60
N PHE A 449 -27.07 20.08 -28.23
CA PHE A 449 -26.36 21.37 -28.19
C PHE A 449 -26.90 22.36 -29.24
N GLY A 450 -28.11 22.88 -29.05
CA GLY A 450 -28.72 23.87 -29.96
C GLY A 450 -28.13 25.29 -29.91
N PHE A 451 -27.30 25.62 -28.91
CA PHE A 451 -26.90 27.02 -28.60
C PHE A 451 -25.42 27.35 -28.82
N LEU A 452 -24.56 26.37 -29.12
CA LEU A 452 -23.14 26.62 -29.40
C LEU A 452 -22.89 26.67 -30.91
N ALA A 453 -22.19 27.69 -31.39
CA ALA A 453 -21.79 27.76 -32.79
C ALA A 453 -20.83 26.60 -33.13
N PRO A 454 -20.88 26.00 -34.33
CA PRO A 454 -19.95 24.94 -34.72
C PRO A 454 -18.47 25.36 -34.58
N GLY A 455 -17.62 24.52 -34.00
CA GLY A 455 -16.19 24.82 -33.81
C GLY A 455 -15.49 23.85 -32.85
N ILE A 456 -14.18 24.05 -32.67
CA ILE A 456 -13.37 23.35 -31.66
C ILE A 456 -13.48 24.12 -30.36
N TYR A 457 -13.73 23.42 -29.26
CA TYR A 457 -13.81 24.00 -27.93
C TYR A 457 -12.84 23.30 -26.99
N ILE A 458 -12.30 24.08 -26.04
CA ILE A 458 -11.57 23.60 -24.88
C ILE A 458 -12.53 23.67 -23.70
N ALA A 459 -12.80 22.54 -23.07
CA ALA A 459 -13.54 22.48 -21.82
C ALA A 459 -12.56 22.62 -20.65
N ALA A 460 -12.83 23.55 -19.74
CA ALA A 460 -12.06 23.73 -18.52
C ALA A 460 -13.01 23.66 -17.32
N VAL A 461 -12.70 22.80 -16.35
CA VAL A 461 -13.41 22.80 -15.06
C VAL A 461 -12.94 24.02 -14.27
N THR A 462 -13.87 24.86 -13.84
CA THR A 462 -13.58 26.11 -13.12
C THR A 462 -13.94 26.07 -11.64
N GLY A 463 -14.53 24.97 -11.16
CA GLY A 463 -14.82 24.72 -9.75
C GLY A 463 -15.63 23.44 -9.53
N CYS A 464 -15.46 22.81 -8.38
CA CYS A 464 -16.23 21.64 -7.95
C CYS A 464 -16.47 21.73 -6.44
N ASP A 465 -17.69 21.48 -5.97
CA ASP A 465 -18.05 21.54 -4.55
C ASP A 465 -18.35 20.15 -3.94
N GLY A 466 -17.92 19.08 -4.61
CA GLY A 466 -18.15 17.70 -4.21
C GLY A 466 -19.51 17.13 -4.64
N THR A 467 -20.45 17.96 -5.10
CA THR A 467 -21.74 17.51 -5.66
C THR A 467 -22.07 18.12 -7.02
N THR A 468 -21.49 19.29 -7.32
CA THR A 468 -21.69 20.04 -8.55
C THR A 468 -20.35 20.47 -9.15
N ALA A 469 -20.17 20.21 -10.45
CA ALA A 469 -19.03 20.72 -11.22
C ALA A 469 -19.44 21.89 -12.12
N SER A 470 -18.60 22.94 -12.14
CA SER A 470 -18.73 24.08 -13.06
C SER A 470 -17.75 23.94 -14.21
N VAL A 471 -18.25 23.88 -15.44
CA VAL A 471 -17.42 23.72 -16.66
C VAL A 471 -17.61 24.91 -17.59
N LYS A 472 -16.49 25.48 -18.05
CA LYS A 472 -16.43 26.58 -19.02
C LYS A 472 -15.87 26.08 -20.35
N PHE A 473 -16.59 26.32 -21.44
CA PHE A 473 -16.10 26.06 -22.79
C PHE A 473 -15.51 27.33 -23.40
N ILE A 474 -14.27 27.22 -23.87
CA ILE A 474 -13.55 28.28 -24.60
C ILE A 474 -13.42 27.83 -26.04
N ARG A 475 -13.99 28.59 -26.98
CA ARG A 475 -13.82 28.30 -28.41
C ARG A 475 -12.36 28.54 -28.79
N ARG A 476 -11.74 27.54 -29.42
CA ARG A 476 -10.34 27.62 -29.88
C ARG A 476 -10.24 28.34 -31.22
#